data_AF-A0AAD5VZW3-F1
#
_entry.id   AF-A0AAD5VZW3-F1
#
_cell.length_a   1.000
_cell.length_b   1.000
_cell.length_c   1.000
_cell.angle_alpha   90.00
_cell.angle_beta   90.00
_cell.angle_gamma   90.00
#
_symmetry.space_group_name_H-M   'P 1'
#
loop_
_entity.id
_entity.type
_entity.pdbx_description
1 polymer ?
#
loop_
_entity_poly.entity_id
_entity_poly.type
_entity_poly.pdbx_seq_one_letter_code
_entity_poly.pdbx_strand_id
1 'polypeptide(L)'
;MNFLKRRQHLHALGDYVSSIWRYGPTDGYSTQVGELEHRRLKKFYSRTNKRNTFALQIAQHQQREQIVWKAKNQEKINMASVTVPLKDSERLPPTSPDVHYQMSRSRQHPLHLQKWLFENCDDPVLPFFLDQLKDHLLSRLHDMPLDHEYSYAERNQLRFVSDRIYRHKFLRINYTTYDMQRAQDFVNPLTRPDIMMPSPDGEHPYIYAHVLGLFHADVSHVDENRKHCCTKQMDFLWVRWYQLDATFQSGFEAYRLPRLEFVPDVESGFGFLDPNHILRASHLIPAFAHAHISTLGKTLAQREMDNDKDWKYHYANMFVDRDMFMRYHGGGVGHRGCSTGLGQNREHAASYASEGDVRNTTAEDDVHAEKYDYGYKDDSDEEPTGEEEEEEEDDMELGPEDGEDGWEFEGPENDGYGAL
;
A
#
# COMPACT_ATOMS: atom_id res chain seq x y z
N MET A 1 -13.74 -22.98 -52.07
CA MET A 1 -13.84 -24.45 -52.17
C MET A 1 -12.90 -25.04 -51.12
N ASN A 2 -13.49 -25.76 -50.17
CA ASN A 2 -12.88 -26.26 -48.94
C ASN A 2 -11.75 -27.26 -49.21
N PHE A 3 -10.66 -27.19 -48.43
CA PHE A 3 -10.03 -28.38 -47.86
C PHE A 3 -9.35 -28.04 -46.53
N LEU A 4 -10.11 -28.18 -45.44
CA LEU A 4 -9.60 -28.49 -44.12
C LEU A 4 -8.87 -29.85 -44.18
N LYS A 5 -7.55 -29.87 -44.09
CA LYS A 5 -6.82 -31.08 -43.65
C LYS A 5 -6.60 -31.01 -42.13
N ARG A 6 -7.69 -31.17 -41.39
CA ARG A 6 -7.66 -31.68 -40.01
C ARG A 6 -7.52 -33.21 -40.08
N ARG A 7 -6.29 -33.70 -39.95
CA ARG A 7 -5.90 -35.04 -39.47
C ARG A 7 -4.40 -35.20 -39.72
N GLN A 8 -3.59 -35.04 -38.68
CA GLN A 8 -2.26 -35.68 -38.70
C GLN A 8 -2.51 -37.19 -38.58
N HIS A 9 -1.97 -37.97 -39.51
CA HIS A 9 -2.10 -39.43 -39.49
C HIS A 9 -1.35 -39.97 -38.26
N LEU A 10 -2.11 -40.53 -37.31
CA LEU A 10 -1.66 -41.20 -36.08
C LEU A 10 -0.96 -42.55 -36.36
N HIS A 11 0.02 -42.58 -37.27
CA HIS A 11 0.72 -43.81 -37.66
C HIS A 11 2.21 -43.84 -37.32
N ALA A 12 2.73 -42.92 -36.51
CA ALA A 12 4.15 -42.89 -36.15
C ALA A 12 4.41 -42.61 -34.65
N LEU A 13 3.51 -43.05 -33.74
CA LEU A 13 3.78 -42.92 -32.29
C LEU A 13 4.82 -43.94 -31.77
N GLY A 14 5.00 -45.08 -32.44
CA GLY A 14 5.97 -46.10 -32.01
C GLY A 14 7.42 -45.63 -32.15
N ASP A 15 7.74 -44.92 -33.23
CA ASP A 15 9.09 -44.41 -33.48
C ASP A 15 9.39 -43.12 -32.70
N TYR A 16 8.36 -42.42 -32.25
CA TYR A 16 8.46 -41.16 -31.51
C TYR A 16 9.18 -41.33 -30.16
N VAL A 17 8.91 -42.44 -29.45
CA VAL A 17 9.53 -42.72 -28.13
C VAL A 17 11.05 -42.90 -28.26
N SER A 18 11.49 -43.65 -29.26
CA SER A 18 12.92 -43.84 -29.53
C SER A 18 13.61 -42.56 -29.98
N SER A 19 12.88 -41.68 -30.67
CA SER A 19 13.37 -40.39 -31.16
C SER A 19 13.55 -39.38 -30.02
N ILE A 20 12.61 -39.32 -29.08
CA ILE A 20 12.69 -38.46 -27.87
C ILE A 20 13.89 -38.87 -27.01
N TRP A 21 14.13 -40.17 -26.83
CA TRP A 21 15.28 -40.67 -26.06
C TRP A 21 16.63 -40.32 -26.70
N ARG A 22 16.68 -40.24 -28.03
CA ARG A 22 17.92 -40.01 -28.77
C ARG A 22 18.22 -38.53 -29.03
N TYR A 23 17.19 -37.70 -29.11
CA TYR A 23 17.30 -36.31 -29.58
C TYR A 23 16.54 -35.27 -28.71
N GLY A 24 15.86 -35.69 -27.64
CA GLY A 24 15.03 -34.81 -26.80
C GLY A 24 13.61 -34.57 -27.36
N PRO A 25 12.71 -33.92 -26.58
CA PRO A 25 11.36 -33.61 -27.05
C PRO A 25 11.41 -32.68 -28.27
N THR A 26 10.75 -33.10 -29.36
CA THR A 26 10.69 -32.36 -30.64
C THR A 26 9.73 -31.15 -30.63
N ASP A 27 9.36 -30.66 -29.45
CA ASP A 27 8.37 -29.60 -29.25
C ASP A 27 8.84 -28.24 -29.81
N GLY A 28 10.12 -28.14 -30.21
CA GLY A 28 10.73 -26.97 -30.86
C GLY A 28 10.78 -26.98 -32.40
N TYR A 29 10.42 -28.07 -33.10
CA TYR A 29 10.51 -28.13 -34.58
C TYR A 29 9.28 -27.57 -35.31
N SER A 30 8.47 -26.76 -34.63
CA SER A 30 7.33 -26.09 -35.26
C SER A 30 7.82 -24.91 -36.10
N THR A 31 7.62 -24.99 -37.41
CA THR A 31 7.87 -23.84 -38.32
C THR A 31 6.89 -22.69 -38.09
N GLN A 32 5.87 -22.87 -37.25
CA GLN A 32 4.82 -21.87 -37.00
C GLN A 32 5.39 -20.58 -36.41
N VAL A 33 6.35 -20.67 -35.47
CA VAL A 33 6.96 -19.47 -34.86
C VAL A 33 7.73 -18.68 -35.91
N GLY A 34 8.56 -19.37 -36.71
CA GLY A 34 9.28 -18.74 -37.82
C GLY A 34 8.36 -18.16 -38.90
N GLU A 35 7.26 -18.83 -39.22
CA GLU A 35 6.28 -18.33 -40.19
C GLU A 35 5.53 -17.10 -39.66
N LEU A 36 5.13 -17.10 -38.38
CA LEU A 36 4.46 -15.97 -37.73
C LEU A 36 5.37 -14.74 -37.64
N GLU A 37 6.62 -14.92 -37.24
CA GLU A 37 7.60 -13.82 -37.19
C GLU A 37 7.95 -13.32 -38.60
N HIS A 38 8.05 -14.20 -39.59
CA HIS A 38 8.26 -13.78 -40.98
C HIS A 38 7.09 -12.96 -41.53
N ARG A 39 5.84 -13.26 -41.14
CA ARG A 39 4.67 -12.42 -41.47
C ARG A 39 4.77 -11.04 -40.82
N ARG A 40 5.24 -10.96 -39.57
CA ARG A 40 5.46 -9.71 -38.83
C ARG A 40 6.53 -8.85 -39.49
N LEU A 41 7.70 -9.43 -39.81
CA LEU A 41 8.79 -8.75 -40.51
C LEU A 41 8.36 -8.25 -41.89
N LYS A 42 7.59 -9.03 -42.65
CA LYS A 42 7.05 -8.59 -43.95
C LYS A 42 6.10 -7.39 -43.84
N LYS A 43 5.29 -7.32 -42.78
CA LYS A 43 4.44 -6.13 -42.51
C LYS A 43 5.31 -4.90 -42.30
N PHE A 44 6.37 -4.98 -41.50
CA PHE A 44 7.28 -3.84 -41.29
C PHE A 44 8.07 -3.49 -42.55
N TYR A 45 8.59 -4.48 -43.27
CA TYR A 45 9.34 -4.28 -44.51
C TYR A 45 8.54 -3.49 -45.55
N SER A 46 7.23 -3.75 -45.67
CA SER A 46 6.33 -3.00 -46.56
C SER A 46 6.23 -1.49 -46.24
N ARG A 47 6.51 -1.10 -44.99
CA ARG A 47 6.50 0.29 -44.51
C ARG A 47 7.88 0.98 -44.60
N THR A 48 8.92 0.27 -45.04
CA THR A 48 10.27 0.82 -45.22
C THR A 48 10.49 1.39 -46.62
N ASN A 49 11.54 2.20 -46.79
CA ASN A 49 11.96 2.70 -48.10
C ASN A 49 12.76 1.68 -48.94
N LYS A 50 12.91 0.42 -48.45
CA LYS A 50 13.59 -0.70 -49.11
C LYS A 50 15.04 -0.43 -49.55
N ARG A 51 15.71 0.55 -48.93
CA ARG A 51 17.15 0.80 -49.10
C ARG A 51 17.96 -0.06 -48.14
N ASN A 52 19.28 -0.07 -48.29
CA ASN A 52 20.20 -0.90 -47.49
C ASN A 52 20.12 -0.68 -45.96
N THR A 53 19.35 0.31 -45.50
CA THR A 53 19.04 0.59 -44.09
C THR A 53 17.66 0.07 -43.64
N PHE A 54 17.02 -0.83 -44.41
CA PHE A 54 15.68 -1.35 -44.09
C PHE A 54 15.65 -2.06 -42.74
N ALA A 55 16.73 -2.74 -42.33
CA ALA A 55 16.83 -3.40 -41.03
C ALA A 55 16.69 -2.40 -39.86
N LEU A 56 17.40 -1.27 -39.92
CA LEU A 56 17.29 -0.20 -38.94
C LEU A 56 15.88 0.40 -38.88
N GLN A 57 15.24 0.57 -40.05
CA GLN A 57 13.86 1.08 -40.11
C GLN A 57 12.86 0.10 -39.50
N ILE A 58 13.03 -1.21 -39.73
CA ILE A 58 12.22 -2.25 -39.09
C ILE A 58 12.39 -2.20 -37.57
N ALA A 59 13.63 -2.13 -37.08
CA ALA A 59 13.92 -2.03 -35.65
C ALA A 59 13.24 -0.79 -35.01
N GLN A 60 13.33 0.38 -35.66
CA GLN A 60 12.64 1.59 -35.21
C GLN A 60 11.11 1.45 -35.20
N HIS A 61 10.53 0.77 -36.19
CA HIS A 61 9.08 0.50 -36.21
C HIS A 61 8.67 -0.45 -35.09
N GLN A 62 9.44 -1.48 -34.81
CA GLN A 62 9.20 -2.40 -33.69
C GLN A 62 9.29 -1.66 -32.35
N GLN A 63 10.32 -0.84 -32.16
CA GLN A 63 10.48 -0.02 -30.96
C GLN A 63 9.29 0.93 -30.76
N ARG A 64 8.84 1.61 -31.83
CA ARG A 64 7.65 2.47 -31.75
C ARG A 64 6.37 1.70 -31.44
N GLU A 65 6.14 0.55 -32.07
CA GLU A 65 4.98 -0.29 -31.75
C GLU A 65 5.03 -0.79 -30.30
N GLN A 66 6.21 -1.16 -29.79
CA GLN A 66 6.40 -1.52 -28.39
C GLN A 66 6.14 -0.35 -27.44
N ILE A 67 6.63 0.84 -27.74
CA ILE A 67 6.36 2.05 -26.94
C ILE A 67 4.86 2.35 -26.90
N VAL A 68 4.18 2.32 -28.06
CA VAL A 68 2.72 2.55 -28.14
C VAL A 68 1.95 1.45 -27.42
N TRP A 69 2.38 0.20 -27.53
CA TRP A 69 1.77 -0.91 -26.81
C TRP A 69 1.94 -0.77 -25.30
N LYS A 70 3.15 -0.47 -24.82
CA LYS A 70 3.46 -0.20 -23.41
C LYS A 70 2.62 0.97 -22.89
N ALA A 71 2.56 2.08 -23.62
CA ALA A 71 1.74 3.25 -23.24
C ALA A 71 0.25 2.90 -23.14
N LYS A 72 -0.30 2.16 -24.11
CA LYS A 72 -1.71 1.72 -24.06
C LYS A 72 -1.99 0.77 -22.91
N ASN A 73 -1.07 -0.14 -22.61
CA ASN A 73 -1.24 -1.08 -21.50
C ASN A 73 -1.14 -0.35 -20.16
N GLN A 74 -0.18 0.57 -20.03
CA GLN A 74 -0.03 1.42 -18.86
C GLN A 74 -1.25 2.31 -18.63
N GLU A 75 -1.81 2.92 -19.68
CA GLU A 75 -3.04 3.70 -19.57
C GLU A 75 -4.22 2.85 -19.10
N LYS A 76 -4.35 1.60 -19.56
CA LYS A 76 -5.39 0.69 -19.07
C LYS A 76 -5.22 0.35 -17.59
N ILE A 77 -3.99 0.03 -17.17
CA ILE A 77 -3.65 -0.26 -15.77
C ILE A 77 -3.92 0.99 -14.91
N ASN A 78 -3.46 2.16 -15.34
CA ASN A 78 -3.66 3.42 -14.65
C ASN A 78 -5.13 3.87 -14.63
N MET A 79 -5.93 3.52 -15.64
CA MET A 79 -7.38 3.79 -15.65
C MET A 79 -8.11 2.87 -14.68
N ALA A 80 -7.73 1.60 -14.56
CA ALA A 80 -8.35 0.67 -13.61
C ALA A 80 -7.91 0.96 -12.16
N SER A 81 -6.65 1.38 -11.95
CA SER A 81 -6.07 1.52 -10.62
C SER A 81 -6.63 2.69 -9.81
N VAL A 82 -6.83 2.41 -8.52
CA VAL A 82 -7.24 3.34 -7.47
C VAL A 82 -6.04 4.14 -6.93
N THR A 83 -4.82 3.65 -7.15
CA THR A 83 -3.57 4.24 -6.62
C THR A 83 -2.83 5.09 -7.65
N VAL A 84 -1.93 5.96 -7.17
CA VAL A 84 -1.01 6.74 -8.00
C VAL A 84 0.32 5.98 -8.12
N PRO A 85 0.89 5.81 -9.34
CA PRO A 85 2.17 5.15 -9.52
C PRO A 85 3.31 5.76 -8.69
N LEU A 86 4.21 4.91 -8.18
CA LEU A 86 5.36 5.34 -7.37
C LEU A 86 6.32 6.28 -8.11
N LYS A 87 6.37 6.19 -9.45
CA LYS A 87 7.25 7.01 -10.31
C LYS A 87 6.74 8.45 -10.48
N ASP A 88 5.46 8.69 -10.21
CA ASP A 88 4.88 10.03 -10.35
C ASP A 88 5.29 10.89 -9.15
N SER A 89 5.74 12.12 -9.40
CA SER A 89 6.15 13.06 -8.35
C SER A 89 4.94 13.83 -7.84
N GLU A 90 4.73 13.79 -6.52
CA GLU A 90 3.71 14.56 -5.82
C GLU A 90 4.34 15.18 -4.58
N ARG A 91 5.04 16.30 -4.79
CA ARG A 91 5.73 17.01 -3.70
C ARG A 91 4.74 17.70 -2.78
N LEU A 92 4.85 17.43 -1.49
CA LEU A 92 4.09 18.10 -0.43
C LEU A 92 5.00 19.10 0.29
N PRO A 93 4.57 20.36 0.45
CA PRO A 93 5.34 21.34 1.21
C PRO A 93 5.43 20.93 2.69
N PRO A 94 6.39 21.49 3.46
CA PRO A 94 6.48 21.25 4.90
C PRO A 94 5.13 21.46 5.60
N THR A 95 4.77 20.52 6.47
CA THR A 95 3.50 20.55 7.19
C THR A 95 3.64 21.33 8.50
N SER A 96 2.66 22.18 8.85
CA SER A 96 2.59 22.73 10.20
C SER A 96 2.27 21.64 11.22
N PRO A 97 2.95 21.58 12.38
CA PRO A 97 2.67 20.61 13.43
C PRO A 97 1.26 20.70 14.05
N ASP A 98 0.57 21.84 13.86
CA ASP A 98 -0.77 22.08 14.40
C ASP A 98 -1.87 21.46 13.53
N VAL A 99 -1.57 21.19 12.26
CA VAL A 99 -2.51 20.53 11.36
C VAL A 99 -2.44 19.03 11.62
N HIS A 100 -3.60 18.38 11.73
CA HIS A 100 -3.63 16.94 12.03
C HIS A 100 -3.16 16.06 10.86
N TYR A 101 -3.51 16.42 9.62
CA TYR A 101 -3.04 15.69 8.44
C TYR A 101 -2.78 16.63 7.25
N GLN A 102 -2.01 16.16 6.28
CA GLN A 102 -1.80 16.85 5.01
C GLN A 102 -1.91 15.86 3.85
N MET A 103 -2.74 16.23 2.87
CA MET A 103 -2.85 15.58 1.58
C MET A 103 -2.66 16.63 0.48
N SER A 104 -2.26 16.17 -0.70
CA SER A 104 -2.05 17.04 -1.85
C SER A 104 -3.38 17.60 -2.37
N ARG A 105 -3.33 18.86 -2.84
CA ARG A 105 -4.45 19.50 -3.54
C ARG A 105 -4.31 19.45 -5.07
N SER A 106 -3.33 18.70 -5.56
CA SER A 106 -3.06 18.53 -6.98
C SER A 106 -4.25 17.88 -7.70
N ARG A 107 -4.52 18.32 -8.91
CA ARG A 107 -5.57 17.76 -9.78
C ARG A 107 -5.00 16.91 -10.91
N GLN A 108 -3.74 16.49 -10.79
CA GLN A 108 -3.00 15.79 -11.85
C GLN A 108 -3.52 14.37 -12.14
N HIS A 109 -4.08 13.68 -11.15
CA HIS A 109 -4.58 12.31 -11.29
C HIS A 109 -6.11 12.23 -11.14
N PRO A 110 -6.89 12.82 -12.07
CA PRO A 110 -8.34 12.69 -12.04
C PRO A 110 -8.75 11.24 -12.32
N LEU A 111 -9.84 10.82 -11.68
CA LEU A 111 -10.55 9.59 -11.93
C LEU A 111 -12.01 9.96 -12.23
N HIS A 112 -12.47 9.57 -13.41
CA HIS A 112 -13.84 9.81 -13.86
C HIS A 112 -14.76 8.75 -13.25
N LEU A 113 -15.53 9.14 -12.23
CA LEU A 113 -16.15 8.18 -11.31
C LEU A 113 -17.13 7.24 -12.02
N GLN A 114 -18.07 7.76 -12.82
CA GLN A 114 -19.03 6.92 -13.52
C GLN A 114 -18.37 6.02 -14.57
N LYS A 115 -17.41 6.57 -15.33
CA LYS A 115 -16.67 5.80 -16.33
C LYS A 115 -15.88 4.66 -15.70
N TRP A 116 -15.20 4.94 -14.60
CA TRP A 116 -14.38 3.98 -13.88
C TRP A 116 -15.21 2.86 -13.26
N LEU A 117 -16.34 3.18 -12.63
CA LEU A 117 -17.27 2.19 -12.09
C LEU A 117 -17.82 1.28 -13.20
N PHE A 118 -18.12 1.85 -14.37
CA PHE A 118 -18.58 1.08 -15.52
C PHE A 118 -17.50 0.15 -16.09
N GLU A 119 -16.25 0.60 -16.17
CA GLU A 119 -15.13 -0.21 -16.67
C GLU A 119 -14.74 -1.36 -15.72
N ASN A 120 -15.07 -1.24 -14.43
CA ASN A 120 -14.75 -2.23 -13.40
C ASN A 120 -16.02 -2.89 -12.80
N CYS A 121 -17.13 -2.90 -13.53
CA CYS A 121 -18.42 -3.39 -13.01
C CYS A 121 -18.44 -4.86 -12.59
N ASP A 122 -17.47 -5.65 -13.06
CA ASP A 122 -17.30 -7.07 -12.73
C ASP A 122 -16.60 -7.29 -11.39
N ASP A 123 -16.02 -6.25 -10.77
CA ASP A 123 -15.35 -6.34 -9.48
C ASP A 123 -16.40 -6.48 -8.35
N PRO A 124 -16.30 -7.53 -7.50
CA PRO A 124 -17.29 -7.80 -6.45
C PRO A 124 -17.35 -6.73 -5.35
N VAL A 125 -16.33 -5.88 -5.22
CA VAL A 125 -16.23 -4.86 -4.15
C VAL A 125 -16.89 -3.53 -4.55
N LEU A 126 -17.01 -3.25 -5.84
CA LEU A 126 -17.54 -1.98 -6.34
C LEU A 126 -19.07 -1.77 -6.27
N PRO A 127 -19.96 -2.77 -6.13
CA PRO A 127 -21.40 -2.54 -6.08
C PRO A 127 -21.83 -1.51 -5.03
N PHE A 128 -21.14 -1.49 -3.87
CA PHE A 128 -21.45 -0.60 -2.75
C PHE A 128 -20.63 0.69 -2.73
N PHE A 129 -19.62 0.83 -3.61
CA PHE A 129 -18.66 1.92 -3.58
C PHE A 129 -19.32 3.31 -3.64
N LEU A 130 -20.20 3.52 -4.62
CA LEU A 130 -20.79 4.84 -4.85
C LEU A 130 -21.77 5.25 -3.75
N ASP A 131 -22.56 4.30 -3.26
CA ASP A 131 -23.54 4.53 -2.21
C ASP A 131 -22.84 4.82 -0.88
N GLN A 132 -21.87 3.99 -0.49
CA GLN A 132 -21.07 4.22 0.72
C GLN A 132 -20.27 5.52 0.65
N LEU A 133 -19.73 5.89 -0.53
CA LEU A 133 -19.02 7.16 -0.69
C LEU A 133 -19.95 8.35 -0.47
N LYS A 134 -21.15 8.31 -1.07
CA LYS A 134 -22.14 9.38 -0.93
C LYS A 134 -22.62 9.49 0.51
N ASP A 135 -22.90 8.38 1.18
CA ASP A 135 -23.33 8.34 2.57
C ASP A 135 -22.26 8.92 3.49
N HIS A 136 -20.99 8.54 3.30
CA HIS A 136 -19.86 9.08 4.04
C HIS A 136 -19.74 10.61 3.87
N LEU A 137 -19.83 11.11 2.63
CA LEU A 137 -19.72 12.54 2.34
C LEU A 137 -20.93 13.32 2.85
N LEU A 138 -22.15 12.78 2.74
CA LEU A 138 -23.37 13.39 3.27
C LEU A 138 -23.32 13.47 4.80
N SER A 139 -22.90 12.41 5.50
CA SER A 139 -22.75 12.43 6.96
C SER A 139 -21.78 13.51 7.43
N ARG A 140 -20.70 13.74 6.68
CA ARG A 140 -19.75 14.82 6.95
C ARG A 140 -20.24 16.22 6.54
N LEU A 141 -21.24 16.32 5.67
CA LEU A 141 -21.86 17.60 5.30
C LEU A 141 -22.98 17.99 6.28
N HIS A 142 -23.70 17.01 6.80
CA HIS A 142 -24.80 17.21 7.75
C HIS A 142 -24.39 17.08 9.22
N ASP A 143 -23.13 16.76 9.51
CA ASP A 143 -22.61 16.45 10.85
C ASP A 143 -23.44 15.34 11.54
N MET A 144 -23.81 14.31 10.76
CA MET A 144 -24.60 13.16 11.20
C MET A 144 -23.69 11.95 11.50
N PRO A 145 -24.09 11.03 12.38
CA PRO A 145 -23.35 9.80 12.62
C PRO A 145 -23.25 8.95 11.34
N LEU A 146 -22.21 8.12 11.26
CA LEU A 146 -21.95 7.26 10.10
C LEU A 146 -23.05 6.19 9.88
N ASP A 147 -23.76 5.81 10.94
CA ASP A 147 -24.85 4.82 10.89
C ASP A 147 -26.16 5.41 10.33
N HIS A 148 -26.15 6.67 9.87
CA HIS A 148 -27.32 7.29 9.28
C HIS A 148 -27.60 6.75 7.88
N GLU A 149 -28.77 6.14 7.69
CA GLU A 149 -29.21 5.66 6.39
C GLU A 149 -29.76 6.81 5.54
N TYR A 150 -29.14 7.05 4.38
CA TYR A 150 -29.65 8.01 3.41
C TYR A 150 -30.53 7.33 2.36
N SER A 151 -31.62 8.00 2.01
CA SER A 151 -32.46 7.62 0.88
C SER A 151 -31.76 7.87 -0.46
N TYR A 152 -32.22 7.18 -1.50
CA TYR A 152 -31.75 7.40 -2.88
C TYR A 152 -31.94 8.87 -3.34
N ALA A 153 -32.98 9.54 -2.85
CA ALA A 153 -33.25 10.94 -3.19
C ALA A 153 -32.19 11.88 -2.59
N GLU A 154 -31.82 11.68 -1.33
CA GLU A 154 -30.78 12.45 -0.63
C GLU A 154 -29.40 12.21 -1.26
N ARG A 155 -29.06 10.94 -1.56
CA ARG A 155 -27.84 10.58 -2.31
C ARG A 155 -27.72 11.28 -3.67
N ASN A 156 -28.83 11.66 -4.30
CA ASN A 156 -28.83 12.37 -5.58
C ASN A 156 -28.70 13.89 -5.46
N GLN A 157 -28.88 14.44 -4.26
CA GLN A 157 -28.63 15.85 -3.98
C GLN A 157 -27.12 16.14 -3.95
N LEU A 158 -26.31 15.15 -3.58
CA LEU A 158 -24.86 15.22 -3.64
C LEU A 158 -24.35 14.97 -5.07
N ARG A 159 -23.57 15.93 -5.59
CA ARG A 159 -22.96 15.85 -6.93
C ARG A 159 -21.47 16.12 -6.86
N PHE A 160 -20.70 15.23 -7.49
CA PHE A 160 -19.28 15.42 -7.77
C PHE A 160 -19.10 16.39 -8.93
N VAL A 161 -18.34 17.46 -8.72
CA VAL A 161 -18.06 18.44 -9.77
C VAL A 161 -17.32 17.78 -10.92
N SER A 162 -17.87 17.90 -12.13
CA SER A 162 -17.32 17.32 -13.36
C SER A 162 -17.17 15.79 -13.36
N ASP A 163 -17.91 15.07 -12.49
CA ASP A 163 -17.80 13.61 -12.35
C ASP A 163 -16.37 13.14 -12.07
N ARG A 164 -15.66 13.88 -11.21
CA ARG A 164 -14.24 13.65 -10.93
C ARG A 164 -13.97 13.54 -9.44
N ILE A 165 -13.17 12.53 -9.10
CA ILE A 165 -12.40 12.47 -7.86
C ILE A 165 -10.91 12.49 -8.24
N TYR A 166 -10.05 12.95 -7.36
CA TYR A 166 -8.62 13.07 -7.61
C TYR A 166 -7.86 12.13 -6.70
N ARG A 167 -6.97 11.32 -7.28
CA ARG A 167 -6.14 10.34 -6.56
C ARG A 167 -4.88 10.99 -6.02
N HIS A 168 -4.43 10.53 -4.86
CA HIS A 168 -3.18 10.96 -4.22
C HIS A 168 -2.29 9.78 -3.87
N LYS A 169 -0.99 10.05 -3.87
CA LYS A 169 0.07 9.11 -3.58
C LYS A 169 0.31 8.96 -2.08
N PHE A 170 0.25 10.07 -1.34
CA PHE A 170 0.61 10.11 0.07
C PHE A 170 -0.39 10.89 0.93
N LEU A 171 -0.54 10.41 2.16
CA LEU A 171 -1.17 11.11 3.27
C LEU A 171 -0.15 11.23 4.41
N ARG A 172 0.09 12.46 4.89
CA ARG A 172 0.91 12.73 6.06
C ARG A 172 0.03 12.92 7.29
N ILE A 173 0.32 12.27 8.39
CA ILE A 173 -0.46 12.33 9.63
C ILE A 173 0.44 12.81 10.75
N ASN A 174 0.11 13.95 11.34
CA ASN A 174 0.79 14.48 12.49
C ASN A 174 0.16 13.95 13.77
N TYR A 175 0.98 13.36 14.63
CA TYR A 175 0.57 12.85 15.93
C TYR A 175 1.48 13.40 17.03
N THR A 176 0.99 13.30 18.26
CA THR A 176 1.76 13.67 19.45
C THR A 176 2.29 12.40 20.09
N THR A 177 3.59 12.32 20.28
CA THR A 177 4.25 11.17 20.92
C THR A 177 4.01 11.16 22.43
N TYR A 178 4.26 10.02 23.08
CA TYR A 178 4.09 9.85 24.54
C TYR A 178 4.89 10.86 25.38
N ASP A 179 6.02 11.36 24.87
CA ASP A 179 6.85 12.40 25.49
C ASP A 179 6.48 13.83 25.06
N MET A 180 5.25 14.00 24.53
CA MET A 180 4.65 15.28 24.14
C MET A 180 5.38 16.01 23.00
N GLN A 181 6.09 15.27 22.15
CA GLN A 181 6.69 15.81 20.93
C GLN A 181 5.77 15.62 19.72
N ARG A 182 6.04 16.35 18.64
CA ARG A 182 5.32 16.22 17.37
C ARG A 182 6.11 15.33 16.43
N ALA A 183 5.44 14.33 15.89
CA ALA A 183 5.98 13.43 14.87
C ALA A 183 4.97 13.27 13.73
N GLN A 184 5.45 12.73 12.61
CA GLN A 184 4.67 12.60 11.39
C GLN A 184 4.84 11.20 10.80
N ASP A 185 3.71 10.61 10.40
CA ASP A 185 3.67 9.34 9.69
C ASP A 185 3.28 9.56 8.23
N PHE A 186 3.71 8.63 7.38
CA PHE A 186 3.47 8.63 5.94
C PHE A 186 2.68 7.38 5.56
N VAL A 187 1.47 7.59 5.07
CA VAL A 187 0.59 6.55 4.55
C VAL A 187 0.66 6.56 3.03
N ASN A 188 0.98 5.41 2.46
CA ASN A 188 0.98 5.18 1.02
C ASN A 188 0.25 3.86 0.75
N PRO A 189 -0.89 3.87 0.02
CA PRO A 189 -1.64 2.66 -0.32
C PRO A 189 -0.80 1.55 -0.97
N LEU A 190 0.30 1.90 -1.65
CA LEU A 190 1.17 0.95 -2.33
C LEU A 190 2.26 0.35 -1.44
N THR A 191 2.67 0.99 -0.35
CA THR A 191 3.85 0.54 0.42
C THR A 191 3.63 0.47 1.92
N ARG A 192 2.84 1.39 2.49
CA ARG A 192 2.54 1.49 3.92
C ARG A 192 1.07 1.87 4.09
N PRO A 193 0.13 0.94 3.79
CA PRO A 193 -1.30 1.24 3.71
C PRO A 193 -2.02 1.17 5.04
N ASP A 194 -1.44 0.53 6.06
CA ASP A 194 -2.19 0.20 7.27
C ASP A 194 -2.24 1.37 8.26
N ILE A 195 -3.43 1.64 8.79
CA ILE A 195 -3.72 2.74 9.69
C ILE A 195 -4.51 2.26 10.91
N MET A 196 -4.44 3.03 12.00
CA MET A 196 -5.21 2.77 13.22
C MET A 196 -6.02 3.97 13.70
N MET A 197 -7.17 3.69 14.31
CA MET A 197 -8.14 4.65 14.85
C MET A 197 -8.58 4.20 16.24
N PRO A 198 -9.15 5.08 17.10
CA PRO A 198 -9.64 4.65 18.41
C PRO A 198 -10.84 3.70 18.24
N SER A 199 -10.86 2.63 19.05
CA SER A 199 -11.99 1.71 19.08
C SER A 199 -13.19 2.30 19.82
N PRO A 200 -14.43 2.05 19.37
CA PRO A 200 -15.64 2.44 20.09
C PRO A 200 -15.91 1.57 21.32
N ASP A 201 -15.56 0.29 21.29
CA ASP A 201 -16.03 -0.72 22.26
C ASP A 201 -15.09 -0.93 23.45
N GLY A 202 -13.87 -0.40 23.39
CA GLY A 202 -12.93 -0.30 24.51
C GLY A 202 -12.24 -1.60 24.98
N GLU A 203 -12.66 -2.79 24.53
CA GLU A 203 -11.99 -4.06 24.87
C GLU A 203 -10.56 -4.10 24.31
N HIS A 204 -10.43 -3.82 23.02
CA HIS A 204 -9.16 -3.49 22.38
C HIS A 204 -9.16 -2.00 22.04
N PRO A 205 -8.11 -1.23 22.38
CA PRO A 205 -8.12 0.24 22.28
C PRO A 205 -8.25 0.80 20.86
N TYR A 206 -8.00 0.00 19.82
CA TYR A 206 -7.91 0.48 18.44
C TYR A 206 -8.71 -0.37 17.46
N ILE A 207 -9.09 0.23 16.34
CA ILE A 207 -9.51 -0.48 15.12
C ILE A 207 -8.48 -0.19 14.03
N TYR A 208 -8.37 -1.09 13.06
CA TYR A 208 -7.38 -0.99 11.98
C TYR A 208 -8.06 -1.05 10.62
N ALA A 209 -7.45 -0.39 9.66
CA ALA A 209 -7.87 -0.46 8.27
C ALA A 209 -6.66 -0.47 7.33
N HIS A 210 -6.84 -1.14 6.21
CA HIS A 210 -5.92 -1.15 5.09
C HIS A 210 -6.39 -0.12 4.05
N VAL A 211 -5.56 0.88 3.76
CA VAL A 211 -5.92 1.94 2.81
C VAL A 211 -5.72 1.46 1.37
N LEU A 212 -6.79 1.48 0.58
CA LEU A 212 -6.79 1.11 -0.83
C LEU A 212 -6.54 2.33 -1.75
N GLY A 213 -7.05 3.49 -1.34
CA GLY A 213 -6.95 4.71 -2.15
C GLY A 213 -7.10 5.97 -1.31
N LEU A 214 -6.35 6.99 -1.71
CA LEU A 214 -6.42 8.35 -1.14
C LEU A 214 -7.05 9.27 -2.17
N PHE A 215 -8.08 10.01 -1.75
CA PHE A 215 -8.84 10.85 -2.67
C PHE A 215 -9.19 12.21 -2.09
N HIS A 216 -9.33 13.19 -2.97
CA HIS A 216 -10.21 14.33 -2.71
C HIS A 216 -11.22 14.51 -3.83
N ALA A 217 -12.33 15.18 -3.52
CA ALA A 217 -13.31 15.58 -4.52
C ALA A 217 -13.90 16.95 -4.20
N ASP A 218 -14.23 17.69 -5.25
CA ASP A 218 -15.08 18.87 -5.16
C ASP A 218 -16.54 18.40 -5.17
N VAL A 219 -17.22 18.56 -4.04
CA VAL A 219 -18.59 18.09 -3.84
C VAL A 219 -19.51 19.29 -3.74
N SER A 220 -20.69 19.17 -4.36
CA SER A 220 -21.72 20.21 -4.38
C SER A 220 -23.04 19.60 -3.89
N HIS A 221 -23.67 20.23 -2.90
CA HIS A 221 -24.92 19.77 -2.31
C HIS A 221 -26.08 20.68 -2.73
N VAL A 222 -27.07 20.12 -3.41
CA VAL A 222 -28.24 20.87 -3.87
C VAL A 222 -29.29 20.91 -2.76
N ASP A 223 -29.31 21.99 -2.00
CA ASP A 223 -30.34 22.21 -0.99
C ASP A 223 -31.70 22.54 -1.62
N GLU A 224 -32.80 22.17 -0.96
CA GLU A 224 -34.18 22.23 -1.49
C GLU A 224 -34.58 23.64 -1.96
N ASN A 225 -33.95 24.67 -1.37
CA ASN A 225 -34.20 26.08 -1.67
C ASN A 225 -33.37 26.65 -2.85
N ARG A 226 -32.55 25.84 -3.55
CA ARG A 226 -31.75 26.20 -4.75
C ARG A 226 -30.90 27.48 -4.63
N LYS A 227 -30.62 27.97 -3.42
CA LYS A 227 -29.84 29.20 -3.20
C LYS A 227 -28.44 28.82 -2.74
N HIS A 228 -27.48 29.03 -3.64
CA HIS A 228 -26.04 28.89 -3.45
C HIS A 228 -25.58 27.47 -3.07
N CYS A 229 -25.38 26.64 -4.09
CA CYS A 229 -24.63 25.41 -3.94
C CYS A 229 -23.14 25.78 -3.77
N CYS A 230 -22.66 25.91 -2.53
CA CYS A 230 -21.24 26.07 -2.29
C CYS A 230 -20.54 24.73 -2.56
N THR A 231 -19.55 24.75 -3.44
CA THR A 231 -18.66 23.60 -3.63
C THR A 231 -17.73 23.48 -2.42
N LYS A 232 -17.67 22.30 -1.82
CA LYS A 232 -16.76 21.96 -0.72
C LYS A 232 -15.78 20.90 -1.22
N GLN A 233 -14.49 21.17 -1.08
CA GLN A 233 -13.46 20.15 -1.29
C GLN A 233 -13.45 19.23 -0.05
N MET A 234 -13.50 17.92 -0.26
CA MET A 234 -13.49 16.93 0.82
C MET A 234 -12.46 15.85 0.52
N ASP A 235 -11.60 15.58 1.50
CA ASP A 235 -10.61 14.52 1.46
C ASP A 235 -11.20 13.27 2.13
N PHE A 236 -11.00 12.10 1.54
CA PHE A 236 -11.50 10.83 2.06
C PHE A 236 -10.60 9.67 1.59
N LEU A 237 -10.59 8.61 2.38
CA LEU A 237 -9.85 7.38 2.06
C LEU A 237 -10.86 6.28 1.76
N TRP A 238 -10.53 5.44 0.78
CA TRP A 238 -11.21 4.16 0.60
C TRP A 238 -10.39 3.08 1.29
N VAL A 239 -11.04 2.31 2.17
CA VAL A 239 -10.35 1.40 3.09
C VAL A 239 -11.03 0.03 3.14
N ARG A 240 -10.24 -0.98 3.53
CA ARG A 240 -10.70 -2.32 3.89
C ARG A 240 -10.46 -2.55 5.37
N TRP A 241 -11.49 -2.97 6.10
CA TRP A 241 -11.46 -3.09 7.55
C TRP A 241 -10.85 -4.40 8.02
N TYR A 242 -10.10 -4.32 9.13
CA TYR A 242 -9.69 -5.48 9.91
C TYR A 242 -10.64 -5.68 11.09
N GLN A 243 -10.81 -6.95 11.47
CA GLN A 243 -11.42 -7.36 12.73
C GLN A 243 -10.42 -8.16 13.56
N LEU A 244 -10.60 -8.15 14.88
CA LEU A 244 -9.83 -8.99 15.79
C LEU A 244 -10.27 -10.44 15.67
N ASP A 245 -9.30 -11.36 15.71
CA ASP A 245 -9.58 -12.77 15.79
C ASP A 245 -10.06 -13.14 17.20
N ALA A 246 -11.38 -13.25 17.35
CA ALA A 246 -12.04 -13.61 18.61
C ALA A 246 -11.61 -14.98 19.17
N THR A 247 -11.02 -15.85 18.35
CA THR A 247 -10.52 -17.17 18.79
C THR A 247 -9.12 -17.11 19.40
N PHE A 248 -8.43 -15.97 19.27
CA PHE A 248 -7.04 -15.82 19.65
C PHE A 248 -6.87 -14.89 20.86
N GLN A 249 -6.45 -15.47 21.98
CA GLN A 249 -6.05 -14.69 23.15
C GLN A 249 -4.77 -13.92 22.86
N SER A 250 -4.83 -12.60 23.03
CA SER A 250 -3.75 -11.65 22.76
C SER A 250 -3.73 -10.53 23.78
N GLY A 251 -2.74 -9.65 23.68
CA GLY A 251 -2.50 -8.55 24.61
C GLY A 251 -1.40 -8.87 25.63
N PHE A 252 -1.20 -7.93 26.56
CA PHE A 252 -0.12 -8.02 27.55
C PHE A 252 -0.24 -9.23 28.47
N GLU A 253 -1.45 -9.58 28.91
CA GLU A 253 -1.68 -10.75 29.78
C GLU A 253 -1.34 -12.07 29.09
N ALA A 254 -1.60 -12.15 27.78
CA ALA A 254 -1.33 -13.34 26.97
C ALA A 254 0.10 -13.37 26.40
N TYR A 255 0.90 -12.31 26.59
CA TYR A 255 2.23 -12.12 25.99
C TYR A 255 2.25 -12.34 24.47
N ARG A 256 1.18 -11.93 23.78
CA ARG A 256 0.99 -12.17 22.35
C ARG A 256 0.45 -10.91 21.66
N LEU A 257 0.92 -10.66 20.45
CA LEU A 257 0.42 -9.56 19.63
C LEU A 257 -1.05 -9.80 19.23
N PRO A 258 -1.89 -8.74 19.19
CA PRO A 258 -3.24 -8.82 18.66
C PRO A 258 -3.23 -9.39 17.25
N ARG A 259 -4.05 -10.42 17.04
CA ARG A 259 -4.20 -11.07 15.73
C ARG A 259 -5.43 -10.51 15.04
N LEU A 260 -5.25 -10.07 13.81
CA LEU A 260 -6.24 -9.43 12.95
C LEU A 260 -6.50 -10.29 11.73
N GLU A 261 -7.72 -10.24 11.22
CA GLU A 261 -8.09 -10.75 9.90
C GLU A 261 -8.92 -9.68 9.17
N PHE A 262 -8.97 -9.77 7.84
CA PHE A 262 -9.89 -8.91 7.09
C PHE A 262 -11.34 -9.30 7.41
N VAL A 263 -12.21 -8.30 7.50
CA VAL A 263 -13.65 -8.54 7.59
C VAL A 263 -14.09 -9.30 6.33
N PRO A 264 -14.71 -10.49 6.48
CA PRO A 264 -14.99 -11.37 5.35
C PRO A 264 -16.18 -10.92 4.51
N ASP A 265 -17.10 -10.16 5.11
CA ASP A 265 -18.26 -9.62 4.43
C ASP A 265 -17.87 -8.41 3.57
N VAL A 266 -18.35 -8.37 2.33
CA VAL A 266 -17.97 -7.34 1.36
C VAL A 266 -18.65 -6.01 1.64
N GLU A 267 -19.88 -6.03 2.15
CA GLU A 267 -20.62 -4.80 2.44
C GLU A 267 -20.03 -4.07 3.64
N SER A 268 -19.76 -4.79 4.73
CA SER A 268 -19.17 -4.21 5.96
C SER A 268 -17.65 -4.15 5.95
N GLY A 269 -16.97 -4.95 5.13
CA GLY A 269 -15.51 -5.03 5.11
C GLY A 269 -14.84 -3.91 4.35
N PHE A 270 -15.59 -3.10 3.60
CA PHE A 270 -15.09 -1.93 2.88
C PHE A 270 -15.83 -0.68 3.33
N GLY A 271 -15.16 0.47 3.25
CA GLY A 271 -15.81 1.73 3.58
C GLY A 271 -14.95 2.95 3.29
N PHE A 272 -15.45 4.09 3.73
CA PHE A 272 -14.79 5.38 3.58
C PHE A 272 -14.46 6.01 4.93
N LEU A 273 -13.30 6.64 4.99
CA LEU A 273 -12.77 7.23 6.21
C LEU A 273 -12.38 8.70 6.00
N ASP A 274 -12.73 9.53 6.99
CA ASP A 274 -12.21 10.89 7.09
C ASP A 274 -10.77 10.82 7.63
N PRO A 275 -9.76 11.39 6.94
CA PRO A 275 -8.40 11.41 7.45
C PRO A 275 -8.29 11.95 8.88
N ASN A 276 -9.23 12.79 9.34
CA ASN A 276 -9.27 13.32 10.71
C ASN A 276 -9.52 12.29 11.81
N HIS A 277 -9.99 11.09 11.46
CA HIS A 277 -10.23 10.03 12.44
C HIS A 277 -9.00 9.14 12.67
N ILE A 278 -7.96 9.29 11.84
CA ILE A 278 -6.78 8.43 11.91
C ILE A 278 -5.88 8.90 13.04
N LEU A 279 -5.48 7.98 13.92
CA LEU A 279 -4.52 8.33 14.98
C LEU A 279 -3.10 8.36 14.43
N ARG A 280 -2.74 7.30 13.70
CA ARG A 280 -1.38 7.01 13.28
C ARG A 280 -1.37 5.89 12.22
N ALA A 281 -0.25 5.74 11.49
CA ALA A 281 -0.02 4.52 10.74
C ALA A 281 0.19 3.33 11.69
N SER A 282 -0.14 2.13 11.24
CA SER A 282 0.07 0.90 12.02
C SER A 282 1.02 -0.04 11.29
N HIS A 283 1.87 -0.74 12.03
CA HIS A 283 2.70 -1.79 11.46
C HIS A 283 2.04 -3.15 11.68
N LEU A 284 1.43 -3.67 10.61
CA LEU A 284 0.79 -4.98 10.62
C LEU A 284 1.74 -5.99 9.99
N ILE A 285 2.06 -7.06 10.73
CA ILE A 285 2.98 -8.10 10.29
C ILE A 285 2.15 -9.28 9.76
N PRO A 286 2.28 -9.68 8.49
CA PRO A 286 1.66 -10.88 8.00
C PRO A 286 1.99 -12.11 8.85
N ALA A 287 0.98 -12.90 9.21
CA ALA A 287 1.19 -14.13 9.96
C ALA A 287 1.57 -15.26 9.00
N PHE A 288 2.84 -15.27 8.57
CA PHE A 288 3.38 -16.16 7.53
C PHE A 288 3.04 -17.65 7.74
N ALA A 289 2.95 -18.10 9.00
CA ALA A 289 2.62 -19.48 9.36
C ALA A 289 1.20 -19.93 8.95
N HIS A 290 0.27 -19.01 8.68
CA HIS A 290 -1.14 -19.31 8.42
C HIS A 290 -1.51 -19.31 6.94
N ALA A 291 -0.52 -19.15 6.06
CA ALA A 291 -0.66 -19.10 4.61
C ALA A 291 -1.61 -17.99 4.10
N HIS A 292 -1.75 -17.94 2.79
CA HIS A 292 -2.64 -17.02 2.12
C HIS A 292 -4.06 -17.59 1.96
N ILE A 293 -5.02 -16.68 1.82
CA ILE A 293 -6.40 -16.95 1.46
C ILE A 293 -6.76 -16.15 0.21
N SER A 294 -7.61 -16.72 -0.63
CA SER A 294 -8.24 -16.01 -1.75
C SER A 294 -9.76 -16.06 -1.55
N THR A 295 -10.28 -15.19 -0.70
CA THR A 295 -11.72 -15.09 -0.40
C THR A 295 -12.47 -14.28 -1.47
N LEU A 296 -11.83 -13.22 -1.98
CA LEU A 296 -12.45 -12.28 -2.92
C LEU A 296 -12.12 -12.58 -4.39
N GLY A 297 -11.20 -13.51 -4.68
CA GLY A 297 -10.63 -13.67 -6.02
C GLY A 297 -9.79 -12.45 -6.41
N LYS A 298 -9.66 -12.16 -7.71
CA LYS A 298 -8.94 -10.98 -8.22
C LYS A 298 -9.83 -9.74 -8.13
N THR A 299 -9.42 -8.76 -7.34
CA THR A 299 -10.15 -7.49 -7.12
C THR A 299 -9.19 -6.32 -7.04
N LEU A 300 -9.72 -5.10 -7.17
CA LEU A 300 -9.00 -3.84 -6.96
C LEU A 300 -8.52 -3.64 -5.51
N ALA A 301 -9.03 -4.46 -4.58
CA ALA A 301 -8.66 -4.41 -3.17
C ALA A 301 -7.36 -5.17 -2.86
N GLN A 302 -6.84 -5.98 -3.79
CA GLN A 302 -5.55 -6.64 -3.63
C GLN A 302 -4.46 -5.94 -4.43
N ARG A 303 -3.23 -6.03 -3.92
CA ARG A 303 -2.04 -5.54 -4.62
C ARG A 303 -1.62 -6.59 -5.64
N GLU A 304 -1.27 -6.15 -6.84
CA GLU A 304 -0.79 -7.04 -7.90
C GLU A 304 0.45 -7.85 -7.46
N MET A 305 1.31 -7.28 -6.62
CA MET A 305 2.50 -7.94 -6.07
C MET A 305 2.16 -9.13 -5.15
N ASP A 306 0.97 -9.15 -4.56
CA ASP A 306 0.55 -10.21 -3.63
C ASP A 306 -0.11 -11.39 -4.36
N ASN A 307 0.04 -11.47 -5.70
CA ASN A 307 -0.51 -12.55 -6.55
C ASN A 307 -2.01 -12.79 -6.33
N ASP A 308 -2.79 -11.72 -6.14
CA ASP A 308 -4.23 -11.75 -5.88
C ASP A 308 -4.63 -12.58 -4.64
N LYS A 309 -3.75 -12.62 -3.62
CA LYS A 309 -3.94 -13.41 -2.40
C LYS A 309 -3.65 -12.60 -1.14
N ASP A 310 -4.59 -12.64 -0.20
CA ASP A 310 -4.43 -11.98 1.10
C ASP A 310 -3.76 -12.93 2.10
N TRP A 311 -3.02 -12.40 3.07
CA TRP A 311 -2.64 -13.18 4.24
C TRP A 311 -3.87 -13.46 5.11
N LYS A 312 -3.97 -14.68 5.63
CA LYS A 312 -5.09 -15.06 6.52
C LYS A 312 -5.19 -14.17 7.74
N TYR A 313 -4.05 -13.94 8.39
CA TYR A 313 -3.96 -13.16 9.62
C TYR A 313 -2.80 -12.17 9.54
N HIS A 314 -2.92 -11.10 10.32
CA HIS A 314 -1.88 -10.12 10.57
C HIS A 314 -1.72 -9.93 12.08
N TYR A 315 -0.51 -9.64 12.54
CA TYR A 315 -0.24 -9.27 13.92
C TYR A 315 -0.05 -7.76 14.01
N ALA A 316 -0.82 -7.10 14.87
CA ALA A 316 -0.61 -5.69 15.18
C ALA A 316 0.65 -5.57 16.05
N ASN A 317 1.73 -5.01 15.51
CA ASN A 317 2.97 -4.88 16.26
C ASN A 317 2.87 -3.73 17.27
N MET A 318 2.71 -4.07 18.54
CA MET A 318 2.62 -3.11 19.65
C MET A 318 4.00 -2.58 20.09
N PHE A 319 5.10 -3.17 19.61
CA PHE A 319 6.46 -2.90 20.08
C PHE A 319 7.36 -2.26 19.00
N VAL A 320 6.77 -1.70 17.94
CA VAL A 320 7.51 -1.06 16.83
C VAL A 320 8.40 0.06 17.35
N ASP A 321 7.85 0.88 18.26
CA ASP A 321 8.56 1.95 18.93
C ASP A 321 7.97 2.19 20.33
N ARG A 322 8.61 3.09 21.09
CA ARG A 322 8.19 3.44 22.45
C ARG A 322 6.79 4.08 22.49
N ASP A 323 6.45 4.90 21.50
CA ASP A 323 5.17 5.60 21.45
C ASP A 323 4.02 4.61 21.23
N MET A 324 4.18 3.70 20.27
CA MET A 324 3.24 2.63 19.96
C MET A 324 3.04 1.75 21.20
N PHE A 325 4.12 1.34 21.88
CA PHE A 325 4.00 0.58 23.13
C PHE A 325 3.19 1.31 24.19
N MET A 326 3.50 2.58 24.44
CA MET A 326 2.79 3.39 25.43
C MET A 326 1.30 3.57 25.08
N ARG A 327 0.98 3.65 23.77
CA ARG A 327 -0.39 3.67 23.24
C ARG A 327 -1.16 2.38 23.45
N TYR A 328 -0.53 1.21 23.55
CA TYR A 328 -1.28 0.01 23.95
C TYR A 328 -1.30 -0.15 25.47
N HIS A 329 -0.24 0.28 26.16
CA HIS A 329 -0.10 0.12 27.61
C HIS A 329 -1.02 1.08 28.41
N GLY A 330 -1.45 2.21 27.84
CA GLY A 330 -2.36 3.16 28.50
C GLY A 330 -1.70 4.44 29.03
N GLY A 331 -0.45 4.75 28.63
CA GLY A 331 0.28 5.94 29.08
C GLY A 331 0.69 6.94 27.99
N GLY A 332 0.30 6.73 26.73
CA GLY A 332 0.50 7.66 25.61
C GLY A 332 -0.49 8.84 25.56
N VAL A 333 -0.25 9.78 24.64
CA VAL A 333 -1.14 10.94 24.45
C VAL A 333 -2.38 10.55 23.64
N GLY A 334 -3.56 10.95 24.12
CA GLY A 334 -4.84 10.75 23.42
C GLY A 334 -5.63 9.48 23.81
N HIS A 335 -5.25 8.78 24.88
CA HIS A 335 -6.01 7.64 25.37
C HIS A 335 -7.42 8.03 25.82
N ARG A 336 -8.44 7.52 25.13
CA ARG A 336 -9.77 7.31 25.72
C ARG A 336 -9.66 6.10 26.65
N GLY A 337 -9.24 6.35 27.90
CA GLY A 337 -9.39 5.46 29.05
C GLY A 337 -9.28 3.95 28.79
N CYS A 338 -8.15 3.45 28.24
CA CYS A 338 -7.82 2.03 28.38
C CYS A 338 -7.36 1.82 29.83
N SER A 339 -8.34 1.73 30.74
CA SER A 339 -8.17 1.75 32.19
C SER A 339 -7.73 0.39 32.79
N THR A 340 -7.25 -0.55 31.98
CA THR A 340 -6.90 -1.89 32.46
C THR A 340 -5.46 -2.03 32.98
N GLY A 341 -4.51 -1.16 32.60
CA GLY A 341 -3.08 -1.45 32.89
C GLY A 341 -2.45 -0.76 34.11
N LEU A 342 -2.79 0.49 34.40
CA LEU A 342 -1.96 1.32 35.31
C LEU A 342 -2.05 0.91 36.79
N GLY A 343 -3.18 0.32 37.22
CA GLY A 343 -3.35 -0.16 38.59
C GLY A 343 -2.69 -1.52 38.83
N GLN A 344 -2.91 -2.48 37.93
CA GLN A 344 -2.51 -3.88 38.11
C GLN A 344 -1.02 -4.12 37.81
N ASN A 345 -0.43 -3.42 36.82
CA ASN A 345 1.00 -3.57 36.50
C ASN A 345 1.92 -2.86 37.49
N ARG A 346 1.43 -1.85 38.21
CA ARG A 346 2.22 -1.19 39.27
C ARG A 346 2.45 -2.12 40.45
N GLU A 347 1.50 -3.01 40.73
CA GLU A 347 1.63 -4.09 41.73
C GLU A 347 2.55 -5.22 41.23
N HIS A 348 2.49 -5.56 39.94
CA HIS A 348 3.38 -6.57 39.34
C HIS A 348 4.84 -6.09 39.20
N ALA A 349 5.08 -4.81 38.85
CA ALA A 349 6.42 -4.24 38.85
C ALA A 349 6.99 -4.08 40.28
N ALA A 350 6.13 -3.81 41.27
CA ALA A 350 6.52 -3.73 42.68
C ALA A 350 6.85 -5.11 43.28
N SER A 351 6.22 -6.20 42.82
CA SER A 351 6.53 -7.55 43.31
C SER A 351 7.94 -7.99 42.90
N TYR A 352 8.38 -7.68 41.68
CA TYR A 352 9.77 -7.92 41.24
C TYR A 352 10.80 -7.03 41.94
N ALA A 353 10.40 -5.83 42.39
CA ALA A 353 11.28 -4.94 43.16
C ALA A 353 11.43 -5.35 44.63
N SER A 354 10.55 -6.20 45.16
CA SER A 354 10.53 -6.62 46.57
C SER A 354 11.34 -7.90 46.86
N GLU A 355 11.77 -8.67 45.85
CA GLU A 355 12.51 -9.92 46.03
C GLU A 355 14.03 -9.82 45.78
N GLY A 356 14.55 -8.62 45.51
CA GLY A 356 15.99 -8.37 45.38
C GLY A 356 16.63 -7.95 46.71
N ASP A 357 16.84 -8.90 47.62
CA ASP A 357 17.51 -8.63 48.90
C ASP A 357 19.00 -8.25 48.72
N VAL A 358 19.40 -7.33 49.58
CA VAL A 358 20.64 -6.58 49.73
C VAL A 358 21.89 -7.47 49.73
N ARG A 359 22.85 -7.16 48.87
CA ARG A 359 24.28 -7.32 49.22
C ARG A 359 25.02 -6.01 48.99
N ASN A 360 25.24 -5.34 50.11
CA ASN A 360 26.18 -4.24 50.26
C ASN A 360 27.61 -4.80 50.10
N THR A 361 28.33 -4.40 49.05
CA THR A 361 29.79 -4.40 49.03
C THR A 361 30.26 -3.12 48.34
N THR A 362 30.80 -2.22 49.16
CA THR A 362 31.61 -1.08 48.75
C THR A 362 32.84 -1.55 47.97
N ALA A 363 33.01 -1.07 46.73
CA ALA A 363 34.31 -0.94 46.06
C ALA A 363 34.16 -0.01 44.85
N GLU A 364 34.74 1.17 44.99
CA GLU A 364 35.48 2.02 44.03
C GLU A 364 35.17 1.97 42.53
N ASP A 365 35.07 3.18 41.97
CA ASP A 365 34.98 3.51 40.54
C ASP A 365 36.00 2.74 39.68
N ASP A 366 35.52 2.08 38.63
CA ASP A 366 36.31 1.90 37.41
C ASP A 366 35.38 1.83 36.19
N VAL A 367 35.50 2.84 35.33
CA VAL A 367 34.72 3.03 34.12
C VAL A 367 35.37 2.21 33.00
N HIS A 368 34.92 0.97 32.80
CA HIS A 368 35.25 0.22 31.60
C HIS A 368 34.03 0.11 30.67
N ALA A 369 34.04 0.96 29.64
CA ALA A 369 33.15 0.88 28.49
C ALA A 369 33.57 -0.32 27.62
N GLU A 370 32.91 -1.46 27.79
CA GLU A 370 33.05 -2.57 26.85
C GLU A 370 32.11 -2.38 25.65
N LYS A 371 32.74 -1.99 24.55
CA LYS A 371 32.22 -1.88 23.21
C LYS A 371 32.01 -3.30 22.65
N TYR A 372 30.77 -3.75 22.51
CA TYR A 372 30.48 -5.00 21.80
C TYR A 372 30.67 -4.80 20.30
N ASP A 373 31.73 -5.43 19.79
CA ASP A 373 32.18 -5.50 18.40
C ASP A 373 31.43 -6.63 17.67
N TYR A 374 30.61 -6.27 16.67
CA TYR A 374 29.93 -7.23 15.81
C TYR A 374 30.90 -7.72 14.74
N GLY A 375 31.58 -8.82 15.02
CA GLY A 375 32.53 -9.46 14.11
C GLY A 375 31.87 -10.00 12.84
N TYR A 376 32.05 -9.29 11.73
CA TYR A 376 31.96 -9.87 10.38
C TYR A 376 33.26 -10.63 10.09
N LYS A 377 33.13 -11.92 9.76
CA LYS A 377 34.22 -12.66 9.12
C LYS A 377 34.02 -12.59 7.62
N ASP A 378 34.94 -11.89 6.99
CA ASP A 378 35.25 -11.86 5.58
C ASP A 378 36.17 -13.05 5.29
N ASP A 379 35.74 -13.97 4.42
CA ASP A 379 36.62 -14.94 3.77
C ASP A 379 36.31 -14.86 2.27
N SER A 380 37.08 -14.01 1.60
CA SER A 380 37.24 -13.93 0.16
C SER A 380 38.02 -15.14 -0.35
N ASP A 381 37.50 -15.83 -1.37
CA ASP A 381 38.30 -16.47 -2.43
C ASP A 381 37.42 -16.68 -3.69
N GLU A 382 37.67 -15.84 -4.70
CA GLU A 382 37.31 -15.94 -6.14
C GLU A 382 38.04 -17.16 -6.79
N GLU A 383 37.69 -17.84 -7.89
CA GLU A 383 36.78 -17.71 -9.07
C GLU A 383 36.97 -19.05 -9.90
N PRO A 384 36.51 -19.24 -11.17
CA PRO A 384 35.17 -19.13 -11.79
C PRO A 384 34.78 -20.42 -12.59
N THR A 385 33.56 -20.49 -13.14
CA THR A 385 33.22 -20.92 -14.54
C THR A 385 31.73 -21.30 -14.70
N GLY A 386 31.05 -20.73 -15.71
CA GLY A 386 29.85 -21.34 -16.33
C GLY A 386 28.58 -20.48 -16.46
N GLU A 387 28.58 -19.58 -17.46
CA GLU A 387 27.47 -19.04 -18.29
C GLU A 387 25.99 -19.20 -17.86
N GLU A 388 25.40 -18.05 -17.50
CA GLU A 388 24.11 -17.43 -17.92
C GLU A 388 22.79 -18.22 -17.90
N GLU A 389 21.89 -17.85 -16.96
CA GLU A 389 20.48 -17.55 -17.22
C GLU A 389 20.09 -16.28 -16.43
N GLU A 390 19.88 -15.15 -17.13
CA GLU A 390 19.41 -13.89 -16.54
C GLU A 390 17.90 -13.97 -16.25
N GLU A 391 17.52 -14.10 -14.98
CA GLU A 391 16.19 -13.70 -14.52
C GLU A 391 16.22 -12.18 -14.27
N GLU A 392 15.45 -11.41 -15.06
CA GLU A 392 15.27 -9.98 -14.82
C GLU A 392 14.53 -9.79 -13.47
N GLU A 393 15.28 -9.55 -12.40
CA GLU A 393 14.75 -8.93 -11.18
C GLU A 393 14.36 -7.49 -11.51
N ASP A 394 13.06 -7.18 -11.41
CA ASP A 394 12.53 -5.82 -11.45
C ASP A 394 13.04 -5.03 -10.24
N ASP A 395 14.28 -4.54 -10.34
CA ASP A 395 14.83 -3.53 -9.44
C ASP A 395 14.01 -2.24 -9.63
N MET A 396 13.00 -2.07 -8.78
CA MET A 396 12.30 -0.81 -8.64
C MET A 396 13.28 0.23 -8.13
N GLU A 397 13.93 0.94 -9.05
CA GLU A 397 14.74 2.13 -8.80
C GLU A 397 13.88 3.14 -8.00
N LEU A 398 14.07 3.12 -6.68
CA LEU A 398 13.47 4.06 -5.74
C LEU A 398 14.14 5.41 -6.02
N GLY A 399 13.46 6.24 -6.81
CA GLY A 399 13.86 7.63 -6.98
C GLY A 399 13.97 8.34 -5.62
N PRO A 400 14.77 9.42 -5.54
CA PRO A 400 15.05 10.12 -4.30
C PRO A 400 13.75 10.44 -3.56
N GLU A 401 13.73 10.15 -2.26
CA GLU A 401 12.63 10.43 -1.36
C GLU A 401 12.40 11.95 -1.35
N ASP A 402 11.40 12.41 -2.12
CA ASP A 402 10.98 13.81 -2.23
C ASP A 402 10.56 14.31 -0.82
N GLY A 403 11.52 14.74 0.00
CA GLY A 403 11.26 15.22 1.37
C GLY A 403 12.45 15.39 2.30
N GLU A 404 13.63 14.84 2.01
CA GLU A 404 14.84 15.10 2.82
C GLU A 404 15.72 16.17 2.18
N ASP A 405 15.32 17.43 2.31
CA ASP A 405 16.25 18.54 2.06
C ASP A 405 17.21 18.64 3.26
N GLY A 406 18.50 18.46 2.96
CA GLY A 406 19.59 18.49 3.94
C GLY A 406 19.62 19.80 4.73
N TRP A 407 19.64 19.68 6.05
CA TRP A 407 20.01 20.77 6.94
C TRP A 407 21.49 21.06 6.73
N GLU A 408 21.82 22.03 5.87
CA GLU A 408 23.14 22.66 5.89
C GLU A 408 23.29 23.40 7.24
N PHE A 409 23.98 22.75 8.17
CA PHE A 409 24.45 23.36 9.39
C PHE A 409 25.56 24.36 9.05
N GLU A 410 25.19 25.61 8.79
CA GLU A 410 26.14 26.72 8.87
C GLU A 410 26.58 26.84 10.33
N GLY A 411 27.79 26.34 10.62
CA GLY A 411 28.41 26.47 11.93
C GLY A 411 28.59 27.94 12.30
N PRO A 412 28.54 28.28 13.60
CA PRO A 412 28.64 29.67 14.03
C PRO A 412 30.01 30.24 13.64
N GLU A 413 29.96 31.34 12.89
CA GLU A 413 31.12 32.21 12.65
C GLU A 413 31.67 32.63 14.02
N ASN A 414 32.96 32.39 14.19
CA ASN A 414 33.74 32.73 15.37
C ASN A 414 33.93 34.25 15.43
N ASP A 415 33.01 34.95 16.09
CA ASP A 415 33.13 36.36 16.42
C ASP A 415 34.13 36.55 17.58
N GLY A 416 35.26 37.11 17.18
CA GLY A 416 36.46 37.31 17.97
C GLY A 416 36.25 38.03 19.30
N TYR A 417 36.94 37.51 20.31
CA TYR A 417 37.27 38.21 21.53
C TYR A 417 37.98 39.54 21.22
N GLY A 418 37.24 40.64 21.36
CA GLY A 418 37.79 41.98 21.52
C GLY A 418 38.09 42.22 23.00
N ALA A 419 39.34 42.58 23.28
CA ALA A 419 39.82 42.98 24.59
C ALA A 419 39.02 44.15 25.20
N LEU A 420 38.65 44.01 26.47
CA LEU A 420 38.89 44.97 27.56
C LEU A 420 38.52 44.35 28.91
#